data_AF-A0A1E1FCB8-F1
#
_entry.id   AF-A0A1E1FCB8-F1
#
_cell.length_a   1.000
_cell.length_b   1.000
_cell.length_c   1.000
_cell.angle_alpha   90.00
_cell.angle_beta   90.00
_cell.angle_gamma   90.00
#
_symmetry.space_group_name_H-M   'P 1'
#
loop_
_entity.id
_entity.type
_entity.pdbx_description
1 polymer ?
#
loop_
_entity_poly.entity_id
_entity_poly.type
_entity_poly.pdbx_seq_one_letter_code
_entity_poly.pdbx_strand_id
1 'polypeptide(L)' 'PHPIIVQNIIRACLKGDINSAMEKLSELWEQGYSAVDIVVTIFRVTKTFDELPEYTKLEYIK' A
#
# COMPACT_ATOMS: atom_id res chain seq x y z
N PRO A 1 8.12 -7.68 -0.32
CA PRO A 1 6.65 -7.67 -0.53
C PRO A 1 6.31 -7.62 -2.02
N HIS A 2 5.39 -8.45 -2.49
CA HIS A 2 5.01 -8.44 -3.91
C HIS A 2 4.27 -7.13 -4.26
N PRO A 3 4.69 -6.35 -5.28
CA PRO A 3 4.09 -5.04 -5.59
C PRO A 3 2.58 -5.07 -5.80
N ILE A 4 2.04 -6.17 -6.34
CA ILE A 4 0.59 -6.35 -6.55
C ILE A 4 -0.19 -6.32 -5.23
N ILE A 5 0.31 -6.93 -4.16
CA ILE A 5 -0.38 -6.94 -2.86
C ILE A 5 -0.47 -5.51 -2.33
N VAL A 6 0.63 -4.76 -2.44
CA VAL A 6 0.70 -3.36 -2.02
C VAL A 6 -0.21 -2.46 -2.87
N GLN A 7 -0.30 -2.68 -4.18
CA GLN A 7 -1.27 -1.98 -5.03
C GLN A 7 -2.71 -2.25 -4.58
N ASN A 8 -3.01 -3.49 -4.18
CA ASN A 8 -4.34 -3.85 -3.69
C ASN A 8 -4.66 -3.19 -2.33
N ILE A 9 -3.67 -3.06 -1.44
CA ILE A 9 -3.80 -2.26 -0.20
C ILE A 9 -4.18 -0.82 -0.55
N ILE A 10 -3.45 -0.19 -1.47
CA ILE A 10 -3.71 1.21 -1.88
C ILE A 10 -5.10 1.35 -2.52
N ARG A 11 -5.52 0.41 -3.38
CA ARG A 11 -6.87 0.39 -3.97
C ARG A 11 -7.97 0.24 -2.93
N ALA A 12 -7.76 -0.59 -1.91
CA ALA A 12 -8.72 -0.76 -0.82
C ALA A 12 -8.84 0.54 0.00
N CYS A 13 -7.72 1.20 0.31
CA CYS A 13 -7.71 2.52 0.94
C CYS A 13 -8.47 3.58 0.12
N LEU A 14 -8.30 3.60 -1.20
CA LEU A 14 -9.03 4.52 -2.09
C LEU A 14 -10.56 4.33 -2.05
N LYS A 15 -11.01 3.10 -1.83
CA LYS A 15 -12.43 2.76 -1.70
C LYS A 15 -12.98 2.98 -0.29
N GLY A 16 -12.12 3.37 0.66
CA GLY A 16 -12.47 3.43 2.09
C GLY A 16 -12.67 2.06 2.73
N ASP A 17 -12.24 0.98 2.07
CA ASP A 17 -12.37 -0.39 2.57
C ASP A 17 -11.17 -0.75 3.45
N ILE A 18 -11.25 -0.35 4.71
CA ILE A 18 -10.19 -0.53 5.70
C ILE A 18 -9.97 -2.01 6.01
N ASN A 19 -11.04 -2.82 6.05
CA ASN A 19 -10.94 -4.24 6.38
C ASN A 19 -10.11 -4.99 5.33
N SER A 20 -10.40 -4.79 4.05
CA SER A 20 -9.64 -5.40 2.95
C SER A 20 -8.20 -4.92 2.92
N ALA A 21 -7.95 -3.63 3.21
CA ALA A 21 -6.59 -3.09 3.29
C ALA A 21 -5.78 -3.75 4.43
N MET A 22 -6.39 -3.89 5.60
CA MET A 22 -5.76 -4.51 6.77
C MET A 22 -5.51 -6.00 6.59
N GLU A 23 -6.43 -6.73 5.96
CA GLU A 23 -6.24 -8.16 5.64
C GLU A 23 -5.01 -8.35 4.73
N LYS A 24 -4.89 -7.53 3.68
CA LYS A 24 -3.73 -7.58 2.77
C LYS A 24 -2.43 -7.14 3.44
N LEU A 25 -2.50 -6.21 4.39
CA LEU A 25 -1.35 -5.82 5.21
C LEU A 25 -0.90 -6.96 6.14
N SER A 26 -1.84 -7.64 6.81
CA SER A 26 -1.57 -8.82 7.63
C SER A 26 -0.95 -9.95 6.82
N GLU A 27 -1.40 -10.16 5.57
CA GLU A 27 -0.80 -11.14 4.66
C GLU A 27 0.72 -10.89 4.45
N LEU A 28 1.13 -9.62 4.31
CA LEU A 28 2.55 -9.27 4.20
C LEU A 28 3.30 -9.47 5.52
N TRP A 29 2.66 -9.18 6.65
CA TRP A 29 3.24 -9.39 7.96
C TRP A 29 3.47 -10.88 8.26
N GLU A 30 2.49 -11.73 7.96
CA GLU A 30 2.57 -13.19 8.14
C GLU A 30 3.61 -13.86 7.23
N GLN A 31 3.90 -13.25 6.07
CA GLN A 31 5.01 -13.65 5.19
C GLN A 31 6.40 -13.30 5.77
N GLY A 32 6.47 -12.65 6.94
CA GLY A 32 7.71 -12.33 7.63
C GLY A 32 8.41 -11.06 7.14
N TYR A 33 7.72 -10.21 6.36
CA TYR A 33 8.28 -8.93 5.98
C TYR A 33 8.34 -8.00 7.19
N SER A 34 9.47 -7.28 7.33
CA SER A 34 9.58 -6.27 8.38
C SER A 34 8.63 -5.10 8.11
N ALA A 35 8.20 -4.42 9.17
CA ALA A 35 7.41 -3.19 9.03
C ALA A 35 8.11 -2.15 8.14
N VAL A 36 9.44 -2.05 8.22
CA VAL A 36 10.24 -1.13 7.40
C VAL A 36 10.15 -1.51 5.92
N ASP A 37 10.29 -2.79 5.59
CA ASP A 37 10.18 -3.26 4.20
C ASP A 37 8.80 -3.00 3.61
N ILE A 38 7.75 -3.20 4.42
CA ILE A 38 6.36 -2.94 4.03
C ILE A 38 6.17 -1.45 3.73
N VAL A 39 6.59 -0.56 4.64
CA VAL A 39 6.48 0.89 4.46
C VAL A 39 7.28 1.38 3.24
N VAL A 40 8.53 0.94 3.09
CA VAL A 40 9.37 1.29 1.93
C VAL A 40 8.73 0.82 0.61
N THR A 41 8.11 -0.35 0.61
CA THR A 41 7.42 -0.85 -0.58
C THR A 41 6.16 -0.07 -0.88
N ILE A 42 5.35 0.29 0.12
CA ILE A 42 4.19 1.18 -0.05
C ILE A 42 4.64 2.50 -0.70
N PHE A 43 5.66 3.14 -0.16
CA PHE A 43 6.23 4.37 -0.71
C PHE A 43 6.64 4.23 -2.19
N ARG A 44 7.32 3.14 -2.55
CA ARG A 44 7.76 2.88 -3.92
C ARG A 44 6.58 2.68 -4.86
N VAL A 45 5.59 1.90 -4.45
CA VAL A 45 4.41 1.58 -5.27
C VAL A 45 3.52 2.80 -5.44
N THR A 46 3.30 3.60 -4.39
CA THR A 46 2.50 4.83 -4.46
C THR A 46 3.04 5.81 -5.51
N LYS A 47 4.37 5.96 -5.62
CA LYS A 47 5.01 6.81 -6.63
C LYS A 47 4.65 6.43 -8.07
N THR A 48 4.46 5.14 -8.34
CA THR A 48 4.14 4.59 -9.66
C THR A 48 2.66 4.22 -9.80
N PHE A 49 1.79 4.64 -8.88
CA PHE A 49 0.40 4.20 -8.84
C PHE A 49 -0.51 5.17 -9.58
N ASP A 50 -0.72 4.97 -10.87
CA ASP A 50 -1.40 5.94 -11.76
C ASP A 50 -2.89 6.18 -11.45
N GLU A 51 -3.54 5.27 -10.70
CA GLU A 51 -4.94 5.42 -10.28
C GLU A 51 -5.12 6.46 -9.13
N LEU A 52 -4.04 6.87 -8.45
CA LEU A 52 -4.07 7.92 -7.43
C LEU A 52 -3.90 9.31 -8.07
N PRO A 53 -4.74 10.30 -7.73
CA PRO A 53 -4.49 11.70 -8.08
C PRO A 53 -3.15 12.19 -7.51
N GLU A 54 -2.43 13.03 -8.27
CA GLU A 54 -1.08 13.48 -7.90
C GLU A 54 -1.02 14.16 -6.52
N TYR A 55 -2.03 14.98 -6.21
CA TYR A 55 -2.14 15.60 -4.88
C TYR A 55 -2.22 14.55 -3.76
N THR A 56 -3.01 13.51 -3.94
CA THR A 56 -3.15 12.43 -2.96
C THR A 56 -1.87 11.60 -2.85
N LYS A 57 -1.14 11.38 -3.96
CA LYS A 57 0.18 10.72 -3.90
C LYS A 57 1.15 11.49 -3.02
N LEU A 58 1.18 12.82 -3.13
CA LEU A 58 2.06 13.65 -2.31
C LEU A 58 1.74 13.52 -0.83
N GLU A 59 0.47 13.50 -0.45
CA GLU A 59 0.07 13.29 0.96
C GLU A 59 0.46 11.90 1.50
N TYR A 60 0.53 10.87 0.64
CA TYR A 60 1.02 9.54 1.03
C TYR A 60 2.55 9.46 1.13
N ILE A 61 3.28 10.35 0.46
CA ILE A 61 4.76 10.34 0.38
C ILE A 61 5.38 11.36 1.36
N LYS A 62 4.55 12.20 2.00
CA LYS A 62 4.99 13.21 2.96
C LYS A 62 5.30 12.59 4.32
#